data_AF-A0A941LN31-F1
#
_entry.id   AF-A0A941LN31-F1
#
_cell.length_a   1.000
_cell.length_b   1.000
_cell.length_c   1.000
_cell.angle_alpha   90.00
_cell.angle_beta   90.00
_cell.angle_gamma   90.00
#
_symmetry.space_group_name_H-M   'P 1'
#
loop_
_entity.id
_entity.type
_entity.pdbx_description
1 polymer ?
#
loop_
_entity_poly.entity_id
_entity_poly.type
_entity_poly.pdbx_seq_one_letter_code
_entity_poly.pdbx_strand_id
1 'polypeptide(L)'
;MRIRSFHIAAGLLMGLLLTGSALADESLSQVPYGHGTDTKMHQGVIGIVLQIGAERIGDPAILYVGMVHPQGPAQQAGLQHGDEIVSVDGTTVTGKSYEQVVHMIRGEVGTVVKLGVRGENGLRELSITRVADDKLPKGTTGPHGSPAR
;
A
#
# COMPACT_ATOMS: atom_id res chain seq x y z
N MET A 1 -20.51 14.30 -54.53
CA MET A 1 -20.95 15.68 -54.20
C MET A 1 -22.37 15.59 -53.64
N ARG A 2 -22.54 16.05 -52.38
CA ARG A 2 -23.77 16.39 -51.62
C ARG A 2 -25.10 15.71 -51.98
N ILE A 3 -25.78 15.13 -50.99
CA ILE A 3 -27.13 15.58 -50.56
C ILE A 3 -27.25 15.39 -49.03
N ARG A 4 -27.58 16.48 -48.33
CA ARG A 4 -28.15 16.50 -46.98
C ARG A 4 -29.66 16.70 -47.15
N SER A 5 -30.48 15.99 -46.39
CA SER A 5 -31.90 16.32 -46.25
C SER A 5 -32.32 16.19 -44.78
N PHE A 6 -32.75 17.33 -44.24
CA PHE A 6 -33.31 17.59 -42.92
C PHE A 6 -34.67 16.91 -42.73
N HIS A 7 -35.05 16.63 -41.47
CA HIS A 7 -36.40 16.87 -40.94
C HIS A 7 -36.32 17.29 -39.46
N ILE A 8 -37.14 18.29 -39.11
CA ILE A 8 -37.26 18.97 -37.81
C ILE A 8 -38.67 18.68 -37.24
N ALA A 9 -38.79 18.41 -35.94
CA ALA A 9 -39.96 18.67 -35.08
C ALA A 9 -39.48 18.50 -33.62
N ALA A 10 -39.35 19.50 -32.73
CA ALA A 10 -40.28 20.51 -32.20
C ALA A 10 -41.40 19.94 -31.31
N GLY A 11 -41.27 20.09 -29.98
CA GLY A 11 -42.32 19.80 -28.99
C GLY A 11 -41.83 19.98 -27.54
N LEU A 12 -42.17 21.12 -26.94
CA LEU A 12 -41.79 21.60 -25.61
C LEU A 12 -42.97 21.40 -24.64
N LEU A 13 -42.74 20.98 -23.39
CA LEU A 13 -43.65 21.37 -22.29
C LEU A 13 -42.94 21.39 -20.92
N MET A 14 -42.96 22.59 -20.34
CA MET A 14 -42.47 23.00 -19.03
C MET A 14 -43.62 22.83 -18.01
N GLY A 15 -43.33 22.39 -16.78
CA GLY A 15 -44.30 22.34 -15.68
C GLY A 15 -43.60 22.55 -14.35
N LEU A 16 -44.04 23.56 -13.60
CA LEU A 16 -43.30 24.29 -12.57
C LEU A 16 -44.17 24.42 -11.29
N LEU A 17 -43.52 24.27 -10.11
CA LEU A 17 -43.78 24.85 -8.76
C LEU A 17 -44.74 24.21 -7.70
N LEU A 18 -44.15 24.17 -6.49
CA LEU A 18 -44.62 24.49 -5.12
C LEU A 18 -45.03 23.39 -4.09
N THR A 19 -44.05 23.10 -3.21
CA THR A 19 -44.05 23.09 -1.73
C THR A 19 -44.94 22.15 -0.92
N GLY A 20 -44.30 21.42 0.02
CA GLY A 20 -44.96 20.95 1.25
C GLY A 20 -44.23 19.84 2.02
N SER A 21 -43.24 20.23 2.84
CA SER A 21 -42.83 19.67 4.14
C SER A 21 -42.73 18.15 4.39
N ALA A 22 -41.53 17.68 4.71
CA ALA A 22 -41.31 16.72 5.79
C ALA A 22 -39.89 16.87 6.34
N LEU A 23 -39.81 17.09 7.65
CA LEU A 23 -38.60 17.07 8.47
C LEU A 23 -38.14 15.61 8.70
N ALA A 24 -36.89 15.47 9.14
CA ALA A 24 -36.15 14.24 9.47
C ALA A 24 -35.41 13.65 8.26
N ASP A 25 -34.13 13.35 8.31
CA ASP A 25 -33.26 13.04 9.44
C ASP A 25 -31.83 13.38 9.02
N GLU A 26 -31.07 14.04 9.90
CA GLU A 26 -29.62 14.20 9.75
C GLU A 26 -28.98 12.81 9.98
N SER A 27 -29.17 11.91 9.02
CA SER A 27 -28.38 10.68 8.98
C SER A 27 -27.01 11.08 8.48
N LEU A 28 -26.12 11.34 9.44
CA LEU A 28 -24.68 11.39 9.21
C LEU A 28 -24.35 10.17 8.37
N SER A 29 -24.12 10.42 7.08
CA SER A 29 -23.56 9.47 6.15
C SER A 29 -22.35 8.88 6.87
N GLN A 30 -22.49 7.61 7.30
CA GLN A 30 -21.37 6.80 7.68
C GLN A 30 -20.41 6.91 6.51
N VAL A 31 -19.38 7.73 6.66
CA VAL A 31 -18.22 7.64 5.80
C VAL A 31 -17.74 6.23 6.08
N PRO A 32 -17.90 5.28 5.13
CA PRO A 32 -17.38 3.97 5.39
C PRO A 32 -15.88 4.21 5.47
N TYR A 33 -15.31 4.02 6.65
CA TYR A 33 -13.93 3.56 6.73
C TYR A 33 -13.97 2.20 6.05
N GLY A 34 -13.95 2.23 4.72
CA GLY A 34 -13.78 1.08 3.88
C GLY A 34 -12.39 0.60 4.21
N HIS A 35 -12.30 -0.35 5.13
CA HIS A 35 -11.22 -1.30 5.13
C HIS A 35 -11.24 -1.88 3.73
N GLY A 36 -10.28 -1.42 2.92
CA GLY A 36 -10.25 -1.65 1.48
C GLY A 36 -10.55 -3.10 1.21
N THR A 37 -11.43 -3.32 0.23
CA THR A 37 -11.73 -4.59 -0.42
C THR A 37 -10.70 -5.67 -0.13
N ASP A 38 -11.14 -6.78 0.44
CA ASP A 38 -10.40 -8.02 0.67
C ASP A 38 -9.84 -8.59 -0.64
N THR A 39 -8.90 -7.87 -1.24
CA THR A 39 -7.96 -8.42 -2.22
C THR A 39 -7.00 -9.20 -1.36
N LYS A 40 -7.36 -10.47 -1.13
CA LYS A 40 -6.63 -11.45 -0.34
C LYS A 40 -5.12 -11.16 -0.37
N MET A 41 -4.65 -10.45 0.66
CA MET A 41 -3.26 -9.99 0.71
C MET A 41 -2.38 -11.21 0.61
N HIS A 42 -1.43 -11.21 -0.32
CA HIS A 42 -0.52 -12.33 -0.43
C HIS A 42 0.19 -12.56 0.91
N GLN A 43 0.15 -13.80 1.40
CA GLN A 43 0.62 -14.14 2.75
C GLN A 43 2.15 -14.25 2.84
N GLY A 44 2.85 -14.13 1.71
CA GLY A 44 4.31 -14.12 1.68
C GLY A 44 4.88 -12.77 2.11
N VAL A 45 5.77 -12.82 3.09
CA VAL A 45 6.44 -11.68 3.71
C VAL A 45 7.95 -11.95 3.81
N ILE A 46 8.74 -10.89 4.01
CA ILE A 46 10.21 -10.99 4.10
C ILE A 46 10.76 -10.68 5.51
N GLY A 47 9.88 -10.39 6.48
CA GLY A 47 10.29 -10.13 7.87
C GLY A 47 10.90 -8.76 8.09
N ILE A 48 10.25 -7.70 7.63
CA ILE A 48 10.67 -6.31 7.88
C ILE A 48 9.49 -5.46 8.33
N VAL A 49 9.81 -4.36 9.02
CA VAL A 49 8.89 -3.24 9.21
C VAL A 49 9.40 -2.07 8.39
N LEU A 50 8.52 -1.44 7.62
CA LEU A 50 8.83 -0.23 6.88
C LEU A 50 8.48 1.01 7.70
N GLN A 51 9.30 2.04 7.59
CA GLN A 51 9.07 3.36 8.15
C GLN A 51 9.02 4.39 7.03
N ILE A 52 8.11 5.35 7.17
CA ILE A 52 8.00 6.49 6.25
C ILE A 52 8.82 7.64 6.82
N GLY A 53 9.63 8.27 5.98
CA GLY A 53 10.30 9.53 6.26
C GLY A 53 10.13 10.52 5.12
N ALA A 54 10.47 11.78 5.38
CA ALA A 54 10.63 12.82 4.38
C ALA A 54 11.71 13.77 4.88
N GLU A 55 12.54 14.28 3.97
CA GLU A 55 13.61 15.21 4.35
C GLU A 55 13.04 16.59 4.69
N ARG A 56 12.07 17.07 3.90
CA ARG A 56 11.38 18.34 4.12
C ARG A 56 9.88 18.19 3.91
N ILE A 57 9.12 19.14 4.47
CA ILE A 57 7.69 19.25 4.21
C ILE A 57 7.49 19.53 2.71
N GLY A 58 6.71 18.67 2.06
CA GLY A 58 6.42 18.75 0.62
C GLY A 58 7.33 17.90 -0.26
N ASP A 59 8.41 17.33 0.30
CA ASP A 59 9.24 16.38 -0.44
C ASP A 59 8.53 15.02 -0.58
N PRO A 60 8.86 14.23 -1.61
CA PRO A 60 8.36 12.86 -1.74
C PRO A 60 8.69 12.02 -0.51
N ALA A 61 7.75 11.16 -0.12
CA ALA A 61 7.98 10.19 0.94
C ALA A 61 9.10 9.21 0.57
N ILE A 62 9.98 8.94 1.53
CA ILE A 62 11.06 7.95 1.45
C ILE A 62 10.70 6.80 2.39
N LEU A 63 10.96 5.57 1.95
CA LEU A 63 10.71 4.37 2.74
C LEU A 63 12.02 3.77 3.23
N TYR A 64 12.10 3.55 4.53
CA TYR A 64 13.26 2.97 5.20
C TYR A 64 12.89 1.65 5.85
N VAL A 65 13.88 0.79 6.05
CA VAL A 65 13.75 -0.41 6.87
C VAL A 65 13.81 0.00 8.34
N GLY A 66 12.65 0.02 9.02
CA GLY A 66 12.55 0.36 10.43
C GLY A 66 12.93 -0.79 11.36
N MET A 67 12.65 -2.04 10.98
CA MET A 67 13.14 -3.23 11.69
C MET A 67 13.38 -4.38 10.72
N VAL A 68 14.36 -5.22 11.04
CA VAL A 68 14.61 -6.49 10.37
C VAL A 68 14.40 -7.61 11.37
N HIS A 69 13.55 -8.57 11.02
CA HIS A 69 13.24 -9.68 11.90
C HIS A 69 14.48 -10.57 12.10
N PRO A 70 14.89 -10.87 13.35
CA PRO A 70 15.98 -11.81 13.61
C PRO A 70 15.70 -13.17 12.99
N GLN A 71 16.70 -13.77 12.36
CA GLN A 71 16.62 -15.04 11.63
C GLN A 71 15.59 -15.05 10.49
N GLY A 72 15.01 -13.89 10.14
CA GLY A 72 14.07 -13.76 9.04
C GLY A 72 14.76 -13.70 7.68
N PRO A 73 14.01 -13.86 6.58
CA PRO A 73 14.58 -13.88 5.22
C PRO A 73 15.35 -12.61 4.86
N ALA A 74 14.84 -11.44 5.25
CA ALA A 74 15.52 -10.17 5.00
C ALA A 74 16.88 -10.08 5.71
N GLN A 75 16.99 -10.57 6.95
CA GLN A 75 18.27 -10.59 7.66
C GLN A 75 19.27 -11.53 6.98
N GLN A 76 18.81 -12.71 6.57
CA GLN A 76 19.65 -13.70 5.88
C GLN A 76 20.19 -13.17 4.55
N ALA A 77 19.41 -12.34 3.86
CA ALA A 77 19.83 -11.63 2.65
C ALA A 77 20.72 -10.41 2.92
N GLY A 78 20.97 -10.06 4.18
CA GLY A 78 21.84 -8.95 4.57
C GLY A 78 21.17 -7.58 4.54
N LEU A 79 19.84 -7.51 4.51
CA LEU A 79 19.09 -6.26 4.71
C LEU A 79 19.28 -5.75 6.13
N GLN A 80 19.41 -4.44 6.29
CA GLN A 80 19.73 -3.82 7.58
C GLN A 80 18.71 -2.73 7.94
N HIS A 81 18.61 -2.44 9.24
CA HIS A 81 17.88 -1.27 9.71
C HIS A 81 18.47 0.01 9.08
N GLY A 82 17.60 0.94 8.67
CA GLY A 82 17.99 2.21 8.09
C GLY A 82 18.22 2.17 6.57
N ASP A 83 18.27 0.98 5.96
CA ASP A 83 18.33 0.88 4.49
C ASP A 83 17.13 1.59 3.86
N GLU A 84 17.38 2.47 2.88
CA GLU A 84 16.36 3.08 2.04
C GLU A 84 15.93 2.07 0.97
N ILE A 85 14.62 1.84 0.82
CA ILE A 85 14.07 1.05 -0.29
C ILE A 85 13.98 1.95 -1.52
N VAL A 86 14.67 1.61 -2.60
CA VAL A 86 14.66 2.41 -3.84
C VAL A 86 13.89 1.73 -4.99
N SER A 87 13.84 0.40 -5.00
CA SER A 87 13.09 -0.36 -6.00
C SER A 87 12.64 -1.73 -5.49
N VAL A 88 11.55 -2.24 -6.07
CA VAL A 88 11.05 -3.60 -5.86
C VAL A 88 10.83 -4.26 -7.22
N ASP A 89 11.44 -5.42 -7.44
CA ASP A 89 11.41 -6.17 -8.71
C ASP A 89 11.76 -5.29 -9.92
N GLY A 90 12.81 -4.47 -9.77
CA GLY A 90 13.28 -3.52 -10.80
C GLY A 90 12.42 -2.26 -10.99
N THR A 91 11.29 -2.16 -10.29
CA THR A 91 10.41 -0.98 -10.35
C THR A 91 10.74 -0.01 -9.22
N THR A 92 11.05 1.25 -9.55
CA THR A 92 11.30 2.29 -8.54
C THR A 92 10.10 2.50 -7.63
N VAL A 93 10.35 2.77 -6.34
CA VAL A 93 9.29 3.07 -5.36
C VAL A 93 9.01 4.57 -5.20
N THR A 94 9.80 5.45 -5.81
CA THR A 94 9.57 6.89 -5.75
C THR A 94 8.19 7.26 -6.25
N GLY A 95 7.46 8.07 -5.47
CA GLY A 95 6.09 8.51 -5.79
C GLY A 95 5.01 7.46 -5.53
N LYS A 96 5.36 6.26 -5.02
CA LYS A 96 4.38 5.26 -4.58
C LYS A 96 3.98 5.50 -3.13
N SER A 97 2.75 5.15 -2.79
CA SER A 97 2.31 5.14 -1.40
C SER A 97 2.97 4.00 -0.62
N TYR A 98 3.00 4.13 0.70
CA TYR A 98 3.43 3.05 1.60
C TYR A 98 2.72 1.74 1.29
N GLU A 99 1.39 1.77 1.14
CA GLU A 99 0.59 0.58 0.87
C GLU A 99 0.98 -0.06 -0.46
N GLN A 100 1.19 0.73 -1.52
CA GLN A 100 1.59 0.20 -2.82
C GLN A 100 2.93 -0.53 -2.72
N VAL A 101 3.90 0.02 -1.99
CA VAL A 101 5.22 -0.62 -1.82
C VAL A 101 5.11 -1.88 -0.97
N VAL A 102 4.29 -1.87 0.08
CA VAL A 102 4.00 -3.09 0.87
C VAL A 102 3.41 -4.19 -0.02
N HIS A 103 2.48 -3.85 -0.92
CA HIS A 103 1.90 -4.82 -1.86
C HIS A 103 2.92 -5.37 -2.85
N MET A 104 3.86 -4.54 -3.33
CA MET A 104 4.95 -5.00 -4.22
C MET A 104 5.91 -5.95 -3.49
N ILE A 105 6.22 -5.67 -2.23
CA ILE A 105 7.14 -6.50 -1.42
C ILE A 105 6.46 -7.82 -1.02
N ARG A 106 5.18 -7.78 -0.69
CA ARG A 106 4.37 -8.99 -0.47
C ARG A 106 4.19 -9.75 -1.78
N GLY A 107 3.88 -11.04 -1.66
CA GLY A 107 3.73 -11.91 -2.82
C GLY A 107 3.55 -13.35 -2.39
N GLU A 108 3.52 -14.27 -3.34
CA GLU A 108 3.31 -15.68 -3.04
C GLU A 108 4.45 -16.25 -2.17
N VAL A 109 4.11 -17.09 -1.21
CA VAL A 109 5.09 -17.77 -0.35
C VAL A 109 6.02 -18.63 -1.22
N GLY A 110 7.32 -18.56 -0.95
CA GLY A 110 8.36 -19.28 -1.70
C GLY A 110 8.86 -18.56 -2.95
N THR A 111 8.22 -17.46 -3.37
CA THR A 111 8.74 -16.61 -4.45
C THR A 111 9.82 -15.66 -3.94
N VAL A 112 10.65 -15.17 -4.86
CA VAL A 112 11.71 -14.21 -4.56
C VAL A 112 11.24 -12.79 -4.89
N VAL A 113 11.53 -11.85 -4.01
CA VAL A 113 11.48 -10.40 -4.29
C VAL A 113 12.90 -9.87 -4.46
N LYS A 114 13.11 -9.00 -5.45
CA LYS A 114 14.36 -8.25 -5.62
C LYS A 114 14.19 -6.85 -5.07
N LEU A 115 14.90 -6.52 -4.00
CA LEU A 115 14.92 -5.17 -3.44
C LEU A 115 16.18 -4.44 -3.88
N GLY A 116 16.01 -3.30 -4.54
CA GLY A 116 17.06 -2.30 -4.64
C GLY A 116 17.04 -1.47 -3.36
N VAL A 117 18.16 -1.41 -2.66
CA VAL A 117 18.29 -0.68 -1.40
C VAL A 117 19.54 0.18 -1.38
N ARG A 118 19.47 1.33 -0.70
CA ARG A 118 20.61 2.21 -0.46
C ARG A 118 20.90 2.22 1.03
N GLY A 119 22.05 1.69 1.40
CA GLY A 119 22.59 1.71 2.77
C GLY A 119 23.92 2.44 2.81
N GLU A 120 24.69 2.24 3.89
CA GLU A 120 26.00 2.88 4.09
C GLU A 120 27.01 2.51 2.99
N ASN A 121 26.96 1.28 2.48
CA ASN A 121 27.84 0.79 1.41
C ASN A 121 27.36 1.17 0.01
N GLY A 122 26.38 2.07 -0.10
CA GLY A 122 25.78 2.50 -1.37
C GLY A 122 24.63 1.60 -1.83
N LEU A 123 24.39 1.61 -3.14
CA LEU A 123 23.27 0.92 -3.78
C LEU A 123 23.56 -0.58 -3.92
N ARG A 124 22.62 -1.42 -3.46
CA ARG A 124 22.68 -2.89 -3.49
C ARG A 124 21.37 -3.45 -4.03
N GLU A 125 21.43 -4.58 -4.71
CA GLU A 125 20.26 -5.40 -5.02
C GLU A 125 20.29 -6.67 -4.17
N LEU A 126 19.20 -6.95 -3.46
CA LEU A 126 19.04 -8.13 -2.61
C LEU A 126 17.91 -9.00 -3.13
N SER A 127 18.16 -10.30 -3.27
CA SER A 127 17.12 -11.29 -3.58
C SER A 127 16.66 -11.97 -2.30
N ILE A 128 15.40 -11.82 -1.95
CA ILE A 128 14.84 -12.28 -0.67
C ILE A 128 13.66 -13.21 -0.93
N THR A 129 13.71 -14.42 -0.35
CA THR A 129 12.61 -15.39 -0.47
C THR A 129 11.50 -15.05 0.51
N ARG A 130 10.27 -14.92 0.02
CA ARG A 130 9.07 -14.70 0.83
C ARG A 130 8.72 -15.96 1.61
N VAL A 131 8.44 -15.82 2.90
CA VAL A 131 7.95 -16.90 3.77
C VAL A 131 6.52 -16.62 4.18
N ALA A 132 5.80 -17.66 4.60
CA ALA A 132 4.47 -17.47 5.18
C ALA A 132 4.59 -16.67 6.49
N ASP A 133 3.67 -15.75 6.72
CA ASP A 133 3.66 -14.85 7.88
C ASP A 133 3.69 -15.59 9.23
N ASP A 134 3.01 -16.73 9.32
CA ASP A 134 2.99 -17.60 10.50
C ASP A 134 4.33 -18.33 10.77
N LYS A 135 5.22 -18.38 9.77
CA LYS A 135 6.55 -18.98 9.87
C LYS A 135 7.64 -17.97 10.24
N LEU A 136 7.33 -16.68 10.33
CA LEU A 136 8.27 -15.74 10.95
C LEU A 136 8.40 -16.08 12.44
N PRO A 137 9.62 -16.23 12.98
CA PRO A 137 9.81 -16.55 14.39
C PRO A 137 9.12 -15.47 15.22
N LYS A 138 8.05 -15.77 15.96
CA LYS A 138 7.47 -14.72 16.81
C LYS A 138 8.50 -14.39 17.89
N GLY A 139 8.81 -13.11 18.06
CA GLY A 139 9.54 -12.66 19.25
C GLY A 139 8.87 -13.24 20.49
N THR A 140 9.65 -13.53 21.54
CA THR A 140 9.15 -14.09 22.80
C THR A 140 8.28 -13.07 23.54
N THR A 141 7.10 -12.77 23.00
CA THR A 141 6.05 -12.11 23.74
C THR A 141 5.44 -13.16 24.65
N GLY A 142 5.55 -12.93 25.96
CA GLY A 142 4.76 -13.69 26.92
C GLY A 142 3.27 -13.55 26.60
N PRO A 143 2.39 -14.28 27.31
CA PRO A 143 0.93 -14.22 27.11
C PRO A 143 0.31 -12.80 27.19
N HIS A 144 1.08 -11.80 27.61
CA HIS A 144 0.68 -10.40 27.72
C HIS A 144 1.46 -9.42 26.81
N GLY A 145 2.26 -9.90 25.84
CA GLY A 145 2.94 -9.00 24.91
C GLY A 145 4.18 -8.27 25.46
N SER A 146 4.61 -8.56 26.69
CA SER A 146 5.84 -8.01 27.25
C SER A 146 7.07 -8.76 26.70
N PRO A 147 8.19 -8.06 26.42
CA PRO A 147 9.44 -8.70 26.03
C PRO A 147 9.97 -9.59 27.16
N ALA A 148 10.49 -10.78 26.83
CA ALA A 148 11.21 -11.62 27.78
C ALA A 148 12.49 -10.91 28.27
N ARG A 149 12.67 -10.85 29.59
CA ARG A 149 13.82 -10.24 30.27
C ARG A 149 15.02 -11.17 30.28
#